data_AF-A0A915ATG4-F1
#
_entry.id   AF-A0A915ATG4-F1
#
_cell.length_a   1.000
_cell.length_b   1.000
_cell.length_c   1.000
_cell.angle_alpha   90.00
_cell.angle_beta   90.00
_cell.angle_gamma   90.00
#
_symmetry.space_group_name_H-M   'P 1'
#
loop_
_entity.id
_entity.type
_entity.pdbx_description
1 polymer ?
#
loop_
_entity_poly.entity_id
_entity_poly.type
_entity_poly.pdbx_seq_one_letter_code
_entity_poly.pdbx_strand_id
1 'polypeptide(L)'
;MLNFTESQWEESMGSNRFADHITPEMRVIHKHLRLIYEKNVNLSEAGHSLNDMLLDCTFQSTKCTTNNFTRWEHGTYGNCYTMIVSNDQYSSFVGPLYGLSVMLYVADKEYLARHSQGAGFKVEVHPPEYVPFPEDKGFTISPGVMTSVGIKQMRISRMPLPYDGTDCGDLHGKTDPHGSWKNASLYYKRYNRVLINAGYPDPVNYTTQACVKSCYQRRLVNDCGCVDPSFVTR
;
A
#
# COMPACT_ATOMS: atom_id res chain seq x y z
N MET A 1 21.78 -9.35 17.17
CA MET A 1 20.67 -10.22 17.61
C MET A 1 20.66 -10.18 19.13
N LEU A 2 19.65 -9.56 19.73
CA LEU A 2 19.52 -9.50 21.19
C LEU A 2 18.94 -10.84 21.66
N ASN A 3 19.74 -11.63 22.38
CA ASN A 3 19.34 -12.90 22.96
C ASN A 3 18.49 -12.63 24.21
N PHE A 4 17.17 -12.69 24.06
CA PHE A 4 16.26 -12.74 25.18
C PHE A 4 16.25 -14.16 25.76
N THR A 5 16.39 -14.29 27.08
CA THR A 5 16.22 -15.56 27.80
C THR A 5 14.74 -15.94 27.87
N GLU A 6 14.45 -17.23 28.07
CA GLU A 6 13.08 -17.76 28.18
C GLU A 6 12.27 -17.07 29.30
N SER A 7 12.94 -16.73 30.41
CA SER A 7 12.36 -15.92 31.49
C SER A 7 12.01 -14.49 31.07
N GLN A 8 12.83 -13.86 30.22
CA GLN A 8 12.54 -12.51 29.69
C GLN A 8 11.43 -12.56 28.64
N TRP A 9 11.27 -13.68 27.94
CA TRP A 9 10.12 -13.95 27.08
C TRP A 9 8.83 -14.11 27.87
N GLU A 10 8.85 -14.88 28.96
CA GLU A 10 7.70 -15.07 29.84
C GLU A 10 7.32 -13.78 30.58
N GLU A 11 8.30 -12.98 31.03
CA GLU A 11 8.06 -11.67 31.64
C GLU A 11 7.52 -10.66 30.61
N SER A 12 8.04 -10.66 29.38
CA SER A 12 7.48 -9.87 28.26
C SER A 12 6.05 -10.28 27.93
N MET A 13 5.76 -11.58 27.82
CA MET A 13 4.42 -12.11 27.56
C MET A 13 3.45 -11.87 28.73
N GLY A 14 3.93 -11.93 29.97
CA GLY A 14 3.15 -11.63 31.17
C GLY A 14 2.92 -10.14 31.40
N SER A 15 3.84 -9.28 30.94
CA SER A 15 3.69 -7.81 30.98
C SER A 15 2.86 -7.26 29.82
N ASN A 16 2.82 -7.98 28.69
CA ASN A 16 1.97 -7.67 27.55
C ASN A 16 0.52 -8.04 27.86
N ARG A 17 -0.17 -7.10 28.49
CA ARG A 17 -1.62 -7.07 28.64
C ARG A 17 -2.31 -7.41 27.30
N PHE A 18 -3.33 -8.27 27.34
CA PHE A 18 -4.26 -8.55 26.24
C PHE A 18 -4.61 -7.30 25.45
N ALA A 19 -3.91 -7.04 24.34
CA ALA A 19 -4.24 -5.97 23.38
C ALA A 19 -4.76 -4.66 24.02
N ASP A 20 -4.18 -4.23 25.15
CA ASP A 20 -4.60 -3.01 25.88
C ASP A 20 -4.29 -1.74 25.06
N HIS A 21 -3.52 -1.88 23.97
CA HIS A 21 -3.27 -0.84 22.97
C HIS A 21 -4.36 -0.69 21.90
N ILE A 22 -5.37 -1.57 21.87
CA ILE A 22 -6.51 -1.39 20.96
C ILE A 22 -7.44 -0.37 21.63
N THR A 23 -7.35 0.88 21.18
CA THR A 23 -8.26 1.93 21.62
C THR A 23 -9.71 1.52 21.32
N PRO A 24 -10.71 2.06 22.03
CA PRO A 24 -12.11 1.79 21.74
C PRO A 24 -12.45 1.96 20.24
N GLU A 25 -11.84 2.94 19.58
CA GLU A 25 -11.94 3.20 18.15
C GLU A 25 -11.39 2.02 17.32
N MET A 26 -10.19 1.54 17.63
CA MET A 26 -9.60 0.38 16.96
C MET A 26 -10.44 -0.90 17.14
N ARG A 27 -11.11 -1.08 18.30
CA ARG A 27 -12.05 -2.21 18.50
C ARG A 27 -13.27 -2.10 17.59
N VAL A 28 -13.83 -0.90 17.43
CA VAL A 28 -14.95 -0.68 16.51
C VAL A 28 -14.51 -0.96 15.07
N ILE A 29 -13.29 -0.55 14.73
CA ILE A 29 -12.71 -0.78 13.41
C ILE A 29 -12.63 -2.28 13.11
N HIS A 30 -11.95 -3.04 13.98
CA HIS A 30 -11.84 -4.49 13.82
C HIS A 30 -13.20 -5.19 13.77
N LYS A 31 -14.19 -4.72 14.53
CA LYS A 31 -15.54 -5.31 14.51
C LYS A 31 -16.22 -5.18 13.15
N HIS A 32 -16.14 -4.04 12.46
CA HIS A 32 -16.82 -3.94 11.16
C HIS A 32 -16.01 -4.61 10.04
N LEU A 33 -14.67 -4.56 10.09
CA LEU A 33 -13.84 -5.33 9.16
C LEU A 33 -14.15 -6.84 9.28
N ARG A 34 -14.32 -7.33 10.50
CA ARG A 34 -14.77 -8.69 10.77
C ARG A 34 -16.18 -8.97 10.21
N LEU A 35 -17.12 -8.04 10.34
CA LEU A 35 -18.47 -8.20 9.75
C LEU A 35 -18.43 -8.26 8.22
N ILE A 36 -17.63 -7.42 7.56
CA ILE A 36 -17.41 -7.45 6.11
C ILE A 36 -16.87 -8.82 5.70
N TYR A 37 -15.90 -9.34 6.46
CA TYR A 37 -15.30 -10.64 6.23
C TYR A 37 -16.29 -11.81 6.45
N GLU A 38 -16.99 -11.83 7.59
CA GLU A 38 -17.99 -12.85 7.94
C GLU A 38 -19.18 -12.88 6.96
N LYS A 39 -19.54 -11.72 6.40
CA LYS A 39 -20.62 -11.59 5.42
C LYS A 39 -20.19 -11.85 3.97
N ASN A 40 -18.91 -12.20 3.72
CA ASN A 40 -18.35 -12.37 2.37
C ASN A 40 -18.69 -11.19 1.44
N VAL A 41 -18.64 -9.96 1.96
CA VAL A 41 -18.88 -8.77 1.15
C VAL A 41 -17.78 -8.64 0.11
N ASN A 42 -18.18 -8.47 -1.15
CA ASN A 42 -17.23 -8.22 -2.23
C ASN A 42 -16.68 -6.79 -2.09
N LEU A 43 -15.43 -6.66 -1.63
CA LEU A 43 -14.77 -5.36 -1.45
C LEU A 43 -14.71 -4.56 -2.74
N SER A 44 -14.54 -5.22 -3.89
CA SER A 44 -14.54 -4.56 -5.20
C SER A 44 -15.88 -3.86 -5.51
N GLU A 45 -17.01 -4.42 -5.05
CA GLU A 45 -18.35 -3.85 -5.27
C GLU A 45 -18.76 -2.86 -4.18
N ALA A 46 -18.35 -3.11 -2.93
CA ALA A 46 -18.70 -2.28 -1.79
C ALA A 46 -17.80 -1.04 -1.64
N GLY A 47 -16.59 -1.06 -2.21
CA GLY A 47 -15.68 0.08 -2.21
C GLY A 47 -16.07 1.14 -3.24
N HIS A 48 -15.61 2.38 -3.04
CA HIS A 48 -15.88 3.47 -3.97
C HIS A 48 -15.42 3.15 -5.39
N SER A 49 -16.30 3.42 -6.36
CA SER A 49 -16.04 3.28 -7.79
C SER A 49 -15.33 4.52 -8.32
N LEU A 50 -14.32 4.33 -9.17
CA LEU A 50 -13.64 5.45 -9.83
C LEU A 50 -14.56 6.24 -10.77
N ASN A 51 -15.60 5.60 -11.34
CA ASN A 51 -16.55 6.29 -12.22
C ASN A 51 -17.33 7.38 -11.48
N ASP A 52 -17.59 7.18 -10.18
CA ASP A 52 -18.30 8.16 -9.35
C ASP A 52 -17.32 9.13 -8.67
N MET A 53 -16.10 8.66 -8.39
CA MET A 53 -15.06 9.43 -7.73
C MET A 53 -14.34 10.40 -8.68
N LEU A 54 -14.11 10.06 -9.95
CA LEU A 54 -13.36 10.88 -10.90
C LEU A 54 -14.30 11.82 -11.68
N LEU A 55 -14.27 13.11 -11.34
CA LEU A 55 -15.10 14.12 -12.02
C LEU A 55 -14.43 14.68 -13.28
N ASP A 56 -13.13 14.97 -13.21
CA ASP A 56 -12.34 15.45 -14.34
C ASP A 56 -10.90 14.94 -14.24
N CYS A 57 -10.26 14.73 -15.38
CA CYS A 57 -8.92 14.18 -15.48
C CYS A 57 -8.20 14.71 -16.71
N THR A 58 -7.04 15.31 -16.49
CA THR A 58 -6.10 15.64 -17.56
C THR A 58 -4.69 15.20 -17.18
N PHE A 59 -3.99 14.63 -18.16
CA PHE A 59 -2.57 14.30 -18.05
C PHE A 59 -1.88 14.78 -19.32
N GLN A 60 -0.82 15.57 -19.17
CA GLN A 60 -0.07 16.12 -20.32
C GLN A 60 -0.96 16.86 -21.33
N SER A 61 -1.89 17.68 -20.82
CA SER A 61 -2.87 18.41 -21.63
C SER A 61 -3.84 17.53 -22.43
N THR A 62 -3.85 16.21 -22.21
CA THR A 62 -4.80 15.28 -22.81
C THR A 62 -5.83 14.83 -21.77
N LYS A 63 -7.09 14.65 -22.19
CA LYS A 63 -8.12 14.14 -21.29
C LYS A 63 -7.85 12.67 -20.99
N CYS A 64 -7.80 12.33 -19.71
CA CYS A 64 -7.79 10.95 -19.23
C CYS A 64 -9.18 10.53 -18.76
N THR A 65 -9.39 9.22 -18.70
CA THR A 65 -10.65 8.61 -18.25
C THR A 65 -10.35 7.54 -17.21
N THR A 66 -11.39 6.93 -16.65
CA THR A 66 -11.24 5.84 -15.67
C THR A 66 -10.46 4.64 -16.22
N ASN A 67 -10.44 4.44 -17.54
CA ASN A 67 -9.66 3.39 -18.21
C ASN A 67 -8.14 3.57 -18.09
N ASN A 68 -7.65 4.78 -17.78
CA ASN A 68 -6.23 5.05 -17.58
C ASN A 68 -5.74 4.64 -16.17
N PHE A 69 -6.65 4.21 -15.30
CA PHE A 69 -6.35 3.82 -13.94
C PHE A 69 -6.56 2.33 -13.75
N THR A 70 -5.63 1.70 -13.05
CA THR A 70 -5.75 0.29 -12.67
C THR A 70 -6.24 0.18 -11.24
N ARG A 71 -7.31 -0.56 -11.03
CA ARG A 71 -7.85 -0.85 -9.70
C ARG A 71 -7.01 -1.92 -9.01
N TRP A 72 -6.78 -1.72 -7.72
CA TRP A 72 -6.32 -2.74 -6.79
C TRP A 72 -6.98 -2.52 -5.43
N GLU A 73 -6.97 -3.54 -4.57
CA GLU A 73 -7.63 -3.47 -3.27
C GLU A 73 -6.56 -3.32 -2.18
N HIS A 74 -6.86 -2.48 -1.19
CA HIS A 74 -6.08 -2.25 0.01
C HIS A 74 -6.89 -2.61 1.26
N GLY A 75 -6.27 -3.28 2.23
CA GLY A 75 -6.98 -3.78 3.43
C GLY A 75 -7.57 -2.67 4.30
N THR A 76 -6.93 -1.50 4.32
CA THR A 76 -7.38 -0.35 5.12
C THR A 76 -8.19 0.68 4.33
N TYR A 77 -7.92 0.83 3.03
CA TYR A 77 -8.49 1.92 2.21
C TYR A 77 -9.52 1.44 1.16
N GLY A 78 -9.76 0.13 1.04
CA GLY A 78 -10.70 -0.41 0.07
C GLY A 78 -10.16 -0.35 -1.35
N ASN A 79 -10.96 0.15 -2.30
CA ASN A 79 -10.55 0.27 -3.69
C ASN A 79 -9.54 1.42 -3.88
N CYS A 80 -8.36 1.08 -4.38
CA CYS A 80 -7.33 2.02 -4.78
C CYS A 80 -7.17 2.03 -6.30
N TYR A 81 -6.80 3.17 -6.85
CA TYR A 81 -6.68 3.40 -8.28
C TYR A 81 -5.33 4.04 -8.58
N THR A 82 -4.54 3.39 -9.44
CA THR A 82 -3.21 3.87 -9.81
C THR A 82 -3.15 4.15 -11.30
N MET A 83 -2.72 5.36 -11.66
CA MET A 83 -2.34 5.68 -13.04
C MET A 83 -0.88 5.29 -13.24
N ILE A 84 -0.63 4.32 -14.10
CA ILE A 84 0.73 3.89 -14.44
C ILE A 84 1.17 4.67 -15.67
N VAL A 85 2.24 5.44 -15.51
CA VAL A 85 2.86 6.21 -16.60
C VAL A 85 4.08 5.45 -17.06
N SER A 86 4.09 5.02 -18.33
CA SER A 86 5.25 4.34 -18.91
C SER A 86 6.38 5.33 -19.21
N ASN A 87 7.61 4.81 -19.37
CA ASN A 87 8.77 5.67 -19.65
C ASN A 87 8.62 6.47 -20.94
N ASP A 88 7.92 5.93 -21.94
CA ASP A 88 7.68 6.59 -23.22
C ASP A 88 6.67 7.74 -23.12
N GLN A 89 5.91 7.79 -22.03
CA GLN A 89 4.93 8.82 -21.75
C GLN A 89 5.50 9.93 -20.85
N TYR A 90 6.81 10.03 -20.59
CA TYR A 90 7.33 11.19 -19.86
C TYR A 90 7.46 12.40 -20.79
N SER A 91 6.72 13.47 -20.47
CA SER A 91 6.94 14.77 -21.10
C SER A 91 8.23 15.41 -20.55
N SER A 92 9.03 15.99 -21.43
CA SER A 92 10.18 16.82 -21.02
C SER A 92 9.76 18.16 -20.39
N PHE A 93 8.48 18.52 -20.47
CA PHE A 93 7.97 19.78 -19.96
C PHE A 93 7.56 19.67 -18.49
N VAL A 94 8.05 20.62 -17.68
CA VAL A 94 7.71 20.73 -16.26
C VAL A 94 6.61 21.77 -16.09
N GLY A 95 5.58 21.45 -15.31
CA GLY A 95 4.55 22.40 -14.90
C GLY A 95 3.17 21.74 -14.69
N PRO A 96 2.22 22.41 -14.05
CA PRO A 96 0.91 21.84 -13.73
C PRO A 96 0.12 21.39 -14.97
N LEU A 97 0.26 22.12 -16.09
CA LEU A 97 -0.43 21.81 -17.36
C LEU A 97 0.04 20.50 -18.01
N TYR A 98 1.29 20.12 -17.75
CA TYR A 98 1.93 18.90 -18.28
C TYR A 98 1.94 17.77 -17.25
N GLY A 99 1.47 18.02 -16.03
CA GLY A 99 1.33 17.03 -14.98
C GLY A 99 -0.01 16.29 -15.03
N LEU A 100 -0.32 15.63 -13.92
CA LEU A 100 -1.63 15.04 -13.66
C LEU A 100 -2.49 16.07 -12.91
N SER A 101 -3.64 16.40 -13.47
CA SER A 101 -4.67 17.22 -12.83
C SER A 101 -5.95 16.41 -12.75
N VAL A 102 -6.42 16.16 -11.54
CA VAL A 102 -7.64 15.39 -11.25
C VAL A 102 -8.58 16.19 -10.37
N MET A 103 -9.87 16.08 -10.65
CA MET A 103 -10.94 16.56 -9.78
C MET A 103 -11.67 15.34 -9.23
N LEU A 104 -11.69 15.19 -7.90
CA LEU A 104 -12.22 14.00 -7.25
C LEU A 104 -13.42 14.34 -6.36
N TYR A 105 -14.44 13.49 -6.38
CA TYR A 105 -15.60 13.53 -5.51
C TYR A 105 -15.42 12.58 -4.33
N VAL A 106 -15.46 13.12 -3.11
CA VAL A 106 -15.11 12.39 -1.88
C VAL A 106 -16.27 11.54 -1.33
N ALA A 107 -17.52 11.83 -1.72
CA ALA A 107 -18.72 11.15 -1.22
C ALA A 107 -18.78 11.01 0.33
N ASP A 108 -18.50 12.10 1.05
CA ASP A 108 -18.40 12.14 2.51
C ASP A 108 -19.66 11.64 3.27
N LYS A 109 -20.84 11.71 2.65
CA LYS A 109 -22.09 11.16 3.20
C LYS A 109 -22.12 9.64 3.32
N GLU A 110 -21.30 8.93 2.57
CA GLU A 110 -21.20 7.46 2.60
C GLU A 110 -20.15 6.96 3.61
N TYR A 111 -19.51 7.89 4.34
CA TYR A 111 -18.42 7.55 5.24
C TYR A 111 -18.92 6.80 6.47
N LEU A 112 -18.12 5.82 6.89
CA LEU A 112 -18.35 5.06 8.10
C LEU A 112 -17.86 5.89 9.30
N ALA A 113 -18.78 6.54 10.01
CA ALA A 113 -18.53 7.53 11.06
C ALA A 113 -17.59 7.11 12.21
N ARG A 114 -17.28 5.82 12.37
CA ARG A 114 -16.34 5.30 13.40
C ARG A 114 -15.08 4.64 12.83
N HIS A 115 -14.92 4.65 11.51
CA HIS A 115 -13.78 4.08 10.79
C HIS A 115 -13.01 5.14 10.01
N SER A 116 -13.73 6.06 9.37
CA SER A 116 -13.12 7.13 8.62
C SER A 116 -12.57 8.18 9.59
N GLN A 117 -11.25 8.23 9.75
CA GLN A 117 -10.57 9.19 10.64
C GLN A 117 -10.71 10.65 10.18
N GLY A 118 -11.01 10.87 8.90
CA GLY A 118 -11.24 12.18 8.30
C GLY A 118 -11.73 12.06 6.86
N ALA A 119 -12.19 13.17 6.30
CA ALA A 119 -12.62 13.26 4.90
C ALA A 119 -11.46 13.66 4.00
N GLY A 120 -11.28 12.97 2.87
CA GLY A 120 -10.26 13.28 1.88
C GLY A 120 -9.70 12.06 1.17
N PHE A 121 -8.58 12.26 0.48
CA PHE A 121 -7.91 11.21 -0.28
C PHE A 121 -6.51 10.94 0.28
N LYS A 122 -6.12 9.67 0.32
CA LYS A 122 -4.74 9.27 0.59
C LYS A 122 -4.04 9.02 -0.76
N VAL A 123 -2.96 9.75 -1.02
CA VAL A 123 -2.24 9.69 -2.30
C VAL A 123 -0.78 9.34 -2.05
N GLU A 124 -0.26 8.40 -2.82
CA GLU A 124 1.16 8.01 -2.82
C GLU A 124 1.72 8.12 -4.24
N VAL A 125 2.93 8.66 -4.37
CA VAL A 125 3.70 8.64 -5.61
C VAL A 125 4.85 7.66 -5.42
N HIS A 126 4.89 6.61 -6.23
CA HIS A 126 5.89 5.56 -6.13
C HIS A 126 6.30 5.05 -7.52
N PRO A 127 7.48 4.39 -7.65
CA PRO A 127 7.85 3.68 -8.87
C PRO A 127 6.84 2.56 -9.19
N PRO A 128 6.48 2.31 -10.47
CA PRO A 128 5.52 1.28 -10.85
C PRO A 128 5.89 -0.12 -10.34
N GLU A 129 7.18 -0.44 -10.27
CA GLU A 129 7.69 -1.74 -9.86
C GLU A 129 7.59 -1.97 -8.33
N TYR A 130 7.21 -0.95 -7.55
CA TYR A 130 7.18 -1.01 -6.09
C TYR A 130 5.74 -1.17 -5.60
N VAL A 131 5.52 -2.10 -4.68
CA VAL A 131 4.23 -2.26 -4.01
C VAL A 131 3.89 -0.96 -3.24
N PRO A 132 2.73 -0.34 -3.49
CA PRO A 132 2.30 0.84 -2.75
C PRO A 132 1.89 0.49 -1.31
N PHE A 133 2.27 1.35 -0.37
CA PHE A 133 1.84 1.31 1.02
C PHE A 133 1.43 2.73 1.43
N PRO A 134 0.22 3.18 1.04
CA PRO A 134 -0.21 4.56 1.26
C PRO A 134 -0.26 4.94 2.74
N GLU A 135 -0.44 3.96 3.64
CA GLU A 135 -0.39 4.14 5.08
C GLU A 135 1.01 4.54 5.58
N ASP A 136 2.08 4.12 4.90
CA ASP A 136 3.47 4.41 5.27
C ASP A 136 4.01 5.66 4.56
N LYS A 137 3.72 5.82 3.26
CA LYS A 137 4.36 6.82 2.38
C LYS A 137 3.40 7.83 1.76
N GLY A 138 2.10 7.61 1.89
CA GLY A 138 1.09 8.49 1.30
C GLY A 138 0.90 9.77 2.10
N PHE A 139 0.50 10.83 1.41
CA PHE A 139 0.05 12.10 2.01
C PHE A 139 -1.47 12.24 1.84
N THR A 140 -2.07 13.10 2.66
CA THR A 140 -3.52 13.31 2.68
C THR A 140 -3.88 14.58 1.93
N ILE A 141 -4.95 14.52 1.12
CA ILE A 141 -5.52 15.65 0.39
C ILE A 141 -6.91 15.93 0.97
N SER A 142 -7.11 17.15 1.48
CA SER A 142 -8.39 17.59 2.02
C SER A 142 -9.38 17.94 0.91
N PRO A 143 -10.68 17.65 1.08
CA PRO A 143 -11.71 18.09 0.16
C PRO A 143 -11.94 19.61 0.28
N GLY A 144 -12.56 20.21 -0.74
CA GLY A 144 -12.95 21.63 -0.75
C GLY A 144 -11.82 22.62 -1.05
N VAL A 145 -10.59 22.15 -1.26
CA VAL A 145 -9.44 22.98 -1.63
C VAL A 145 -8.69 22.38 -2.81
N MET A 146 -8.05 23.23 -3.61
CA MET A 146 -7.13 22.78 -4.66
C MET A 146 -5.74 22.54 -4.06
N THR A 147 -5.25 21.30 -4.14
CA THR A 147 -3.92 20.93 -3.64
C THR A 147 -2.96 20.75 -4.80
N SER A 148 -1.89 21.55 -4.85
CA SER A 148 -0.85 21.44 -5.88
C SER A 148 0.38 20.73 -5.29
N VAL A 149 0.82 19.65 -5.94
CA VAL A 149 1.94 18.82 -5.48
C VAL A 149 3.06 18.83 -6.51
N GLY A 150 4.21 19.39 -6.14
CA GLY A 150 5.44 19.32 -6.94
C GLY A 150 6.22 18.06 -6.61
N ILE A 151 6.62 17.30 -7.63
CA ILE A 151 7.36 16.04 -7.46
C ILE A 151 8.79 16.24 -7.98
N LYS A 152 9.78 15.79 -7.21
CA LYS A 152 11.18 15.72 -7.63
C LYS A 152 11.71 14.31 -7.44
N GLN A 153 12.14 13.67 -8.52
CA GLN A 153 12.73 12.35 -8.44
C GLN A 153 14.19 12.44 -7.95
N MET A 154 14.50 11.68 -6.91
CA MET A 154 15.85 11.48 -6.41
C MET A 154 16.17 9.98 -6.48
N ARG A 155 17.27 9.61 -7.14
CA ARG A 155 17.75 8.22 -7.21
C ARG A 155 19.02 8.09 -6.38
N ILE A 156 19.03 7.12 -5.46
CA ILE A 156 20.18 6.80 -4.62
C ILE A 156 20.64 5.40 -5.02
N SER A 157 21.83 5.28 -5.57
CA SER A 157 22.50 3.99 -5.79
C SER A 157 23.51 3.76 -4.67
N ARG A 158 23.57 2.51 -4.17
CA ARG A 158 24.59 2.06 -3.23
C ARG A 158 25.55 1.14 -3.97
N MET A 159 26.84 1.19 -3.61
CA MET A 159 27.81 0.24 -4.14
C MET A 159 27.51 -1.17 -3.60
N PRO A 160 27.69 -2.25 -4.37
CA PRO A 160 27.52 -3.61 -3.86
C PRO A 160 28.66 -4.00 -2.91
N LEU A 161 28.56 -5.16 -2.25
CA LEU A 161 29.66 -5.78 -1.47
C LEU A 161 31.01 -5.63 -2.21
N PRO A 162 32.13 -5.23 -1.57
CA PRO A 162 32.48 -5.34 -0.14
C PRO A 162 32.35 -4.06 0.72
N TYR A 163 31.70 -3.01 0.25
CA TYR A 163 31.60 -1.77 1.04
C TYR A 163 30.69 -1.98 2.28
N ASP A 164 31.12 -1.50 3.45
CA ASP A 164 30.35 -1.68 4.70
C ASP A 164 29.00 -0.95 4.66
N GLY A 165 27.96 -1.58 5.22
CA GLY A 165 26.60 -1.03 5.25
C GLY A 165 25.84 -1.08 3.91
N THR A 166 26.34 -1.84 2.93
CA THR A 166 25.71 -1.97 1.61
C THR A 166 25.02 -3.31 1.36
N ASP A 167 24.72 -4.07 2.41
CA ASP A 167 23.89 -5.26 2.26
C ASP A 167 22.43 -4.81 2.03
N CYS A 168 22.10 -4.54 0.77
CA CYS A 168 20.81 -4.02 0.36
C CYS A 168 20.22 -4.87 -0.77
N GLY A 169 19.00 -5.37 -0.56
CA GLY A 169 18.19 -5.98 -1.62
C GLY A 169 17.65 -7.36 -1.27
N ASP A 170 16.92 -7.95 -2.22
CA ASP A 170 16.71 -9.40 -2.26
C ASP A 170 18.10 -10.02 -2.39
N LEU A 171 18.53 -10.81 -1.42
CA LEU A 171 19.86 -11.43 -1.38
C LEU A 171 20.07 -12.49 -2.49
N HIS A 172 19.26 -12.44 -3.57
CA HIS A 172 19.28 -13.31 -4.73
C HIS A 172 19.44 -14.79 -4.33
N GLY A 173 18.68 -15.20 -3.32
CA GLY A 173 18.67 -16.58 -2.82
C GLY A 173 19.91 -17.02 -2.03
N LYS A 174 20.79 -16.10 -1.59
CA LYS A 174 21.98 -16.49 -0.82
C LYS A 174 21.78 -16.54 0.70
N THR A 175 20.72 -15.97 1.26
CA THR A 175 20.62 -15.83 2.73
C THR A 175 19.20 -15.62 3.31
N ASP A 176 18.11 -15.78 2.55
CA ASP A 176 16.76 -15.81 3.15
C ASP A 176 16.34 -17.28 3.40
N PRO A 177 15.99 -17.70 4.63
CA PRO A 177 15.41 -19.02 4.90
C PRO A 177 14.12 -19.29 4.10
N HIS A 178 13.50 -18.28 3.50
CA HIS A 178 12.28 -18.35 2.70
C HIS A 178 12.50 -18.25 1.17
N GLY A 179 13.75 -18.25 0.68
CA GLY A 179 14.08 -18.28 -0.75
C GLY A 179 14.05 -16.90 -1.45
N SER A 180 13.92 -16.88 -2.78
CA SER A 180 13.86 -15.63 -3.57
C SER A 180 12.71 -14.70 -3.15
N TRP A 181 12.90 -13.38 -3.25
CA TRP A 181 11.86 -12.34 -3.06
C TRP A 181 10.48 -12.69 -3.60
N LYS A 182 10.42 -13.32 -4.79
CA LYS A 182 9.16 -13.73 -5.43
C LYS A 182 8.33 -14.68 -4.57
N ASN A 183 9.00 -15.50 -3.76
CA ASN A 183 8.40 -16.44 -2.84
C ASN A 183 8.32 -15.87 -1.42
N ALA A 184 9.23 -14.97 -1.04
CA ALA A 184 9.28 -14.36 0.29
C ALA A 184 8.18 -13.28 0.51
N SER A 185 7.82 -12.55 -0.55
CA SER A 185 6.82 -11.49 -0.48
C SER A 185 5.40 -12.01 -0.61
N LEU A 186 4.55 -11.68 0.35
CA LEU A 186 3.10 -11.95 0.26
C LEU A 186 2.40 -11.06 -0.78
N TYR A 187 3.00 -9.90 -1.09
CA TYR A 187 2.42 -8.90 -1.99
C TYR A 187 2.80 -9.09 -3.45
N TYR A 188 3.95 -9.72 -3.71
CA TYR A 188 4.54 -9.85 -5.05
C TYR A 188 3.53 -10.39 -6.07
N LYS A 189 2.96 -11.58 -5.83
CA LYS A 189 2.08 -12.24 -6.81
C LYS A 189 0.86 -11.41 -7.16
N ARG A 190 0.26 -10.76 -6.16
CA ARG A 190 -0.95 -9.96 -6.33
C ARG A 190 -0.64 -8.68 -7.09
N TYR A 191 0.32 -7.90 -6.62
CA TYR A 191 0.65 -6.62 -7.27
C TYR A 191 1.22 -6.83 -8.68
N ASN A 192 1.99 -7.91 -8.89
CA ASN A 192 2.48 -8.28 -10.21
C ASN A 192 1.35 -8.57 -11.21
N ARG A 193 0.22 -9.15 -10.75
CA ARG A 193 -0.96 -9.33 -11.60
C ARG A 193 -1.60 -7.99 -11.97
N VAL A 194 -1.63 -7.04 -11.04
CA VAL A 194 -2.13 -5.68 -11.29
C VAL A 194 -1.29 -5.00 -12.37
N LEU A 195 0.04 -5.07 -12.27
CA LEU A 195 0.96 -4.51 -13.27
C LEU A 195 0.78 -5.15 -14.65
N ILE A 196 0.73 -6.49 -14.73
CA ILE A 196 0.52 -7.20 -16.00
C ILE A 196 -0.81 -6.79 -16.65
N ASN A 197 -1.89 -6.71 -15.87
CA ASN A 197 -3.20 -6.30 -16.37
C ASN A 197 -3.20 -4.84 -16.87
N ALA A 198 -2.33 -4.00 -16.32
CA ALA A 198 -2.11 -2.64 -16.77
C ALA A 198 -1.19 -2.53 -18.00
N GLY A 199 -0.72 -3.66 -18.55
CA GLY A 199 0.22 -3.68 -19.67
C GLY A 199 1.66 -3.33 -19.29
N TYR A 200 1.99 -3.38 -17.99
CA TYR A 200 3.33 -3.11 -17.49
C TYR A 200 4.11 -4.42 -17.36
N PRO A 201 5.18 -4.64 -18.15
CA PRO A 201 5.82 -5.95 -18.30
C PRO A 201 6.82 -6.29 -17.19
N ASP A 202 7.36 -5.29 -16.49
CA ASP A 202 8.44 -5.49 -15.54
C ASP A 202 7.92 -6.06 -14.21
N PRO A 203 8.70 -6.98 -13.58
CA PRO A 203 8.28 -7.61 -12.34
C PRO A 203 8.37 -6.67 -11.14
N VAL A 204 7.57 -6.98 -10.12
CA VAL A 204 7.59 -6.24 -8.85
C VAL A 204 8.94 -6.41 -8.15
N ASN A 205 9.57 -5.29 -7.82
CA ASN A 205 10.87 -5.23 -7.15
C ASN A 205 10.74 -5.32 -5.63
N TYR A 206 11.84 -5.75 -5.01
CA TYR A 206 12.00 -5.79 -3.56
C TYR A 206 11.88 -4.38 -2.95
N THR A 207 11.16 -4.29 -1.83
CA THR A 207 11.17 -3.11 -0.95
C THR A 207 11.31 -3.54 0.50
N THR A 208 11.97 -2.71 1.33
CA THR A 208 12.12 -2.99 2.77
C THR A 208 10.77 -3.04 3.47
N GLN A 209 9.82 -2.19 3.07
CA GLN A 209 8.47 -2.18 3.64
C GLN A 209 7.73 -3.51 3.40
N ALA A 210 7.72 -3.98 2.15
CA ALA A 210 7.05 -5.23 1.82
C ALA A 210 7.72 -6.45 2.47
N CYS A 211 9.04 -6.42 2.65
CA CYS A 211 9.77 -7.46 3.39
C CYS A 211 9.33 -7.54 4.86
N VAL A 212 9.37 -6.40 5.56
CA VAL A 212 8.99 -6.32 6.98
C VAL A 212 7.52 -6.72 7.18
N LYS A 213 6.59 -6.20 6.36
CA LYS A 213 5.17 -6.55 6.46
C LYS A 213 4.91 -8.02 6.13
N SER A 214 5.61 -8.59 5.14
CA SER A 214 5.51 -10.03 4.83
C SER A 214 6.03 -10.90 5.98
N CYS A 215 7.12 -10.50 6.62
CA CYS A 215 7.69 -11.20 7.79
C CYS A 215 6.71 -11.17 8.98
N TYR A 216 6.19 -9.99 9.32
CA TYR A 216 5.17 -9.81 10.35
C TYR A 216 3.97 -10.73 10.13
N GLN A 217 3.42 -10.72 8.91
CA GLN A 217 2.24 -11.53 8.59
C GLN A 217 2.51 -13.03 8.69
N ARG A 218 3.67 -13.50 8.22
CA ARG A 218 4.06 -14.91 8.33
C ARG A 218 4.20 -15.35 9.77
N ARG A 219 4.83 -14.50 10.60
CA ARG A 219 4.98 -14.80 12.02
C ARG A 219 3.63 -14.88 12.70
N LEU A 220 2.72 -13.96 12.40
CA LEU A 220 1.35 -13.97 12.92
C LEU A 220 0.59 -15.24 12.53
N VAL A 221 0.71 -15.69 11.28
CA VAL A 221 0.09 -16.94 10.81
C VAL A 221 0.69 -18.16 11.53
N ASN A 222 2.01 -18.21 11.69
CA ASN A 222 2.67 -19.35 12.31
C ASN A 222 2.40 -19.46 13.81
N ASP A 223 2.41 -18.32 14.51
CA ASP A 223 2.27 -18.29 15.98
C ASP A 223 0.80 -18.32 16.40
N CYS A 224 -0.08 -17.64 15.65
CA CYS A 224 -1.47 -17.41 16.06
C CYS A 224 -2.50 -18.07 15.14
N GLY A 225 -2.11 -18.59 13.96
CA GLY A 225 -3.03 -19.18 13.00
C GLY A 225 -3.99 -18.18 12.34
N CYS A 226 -3.73 -16.88 12.46
CA CYS A 226 -4.58 -15.80 11.94
C CYS A 226 -3.79 -14.81 11.08
N VAL A 227 -4.52 -13.97 10.35
CA VAL A 227 -3.97 -12.95 9.45
C VAL A 227 -4.42 -11.57 9.91
N ASP A 228 -3.51 -10.60 9.85
CA ASP A 228 -3.87 -9.19 9.96
C ASP A 228 -4.58 -8.75 8.67
N PRO A 229 -5.86 -8.36 8.72
CA PRO A 229 -6.63 -7.97 7.55
C PRO A 229 -6.22 -6.62 6.97
N SER A 230 -5.51 -5.77 7.72
CA SER A 230 -5.04 -4.48 7.23
C SER A 230 -4.02 -4.62 6.10
N PHE A 231 -3.31 -5.75 6.06
CA PHE A 231 -2.22 -6.02 5.14
C PHE A 231 -2.54 -7.08 4.09
N VAL A 232 -3.61 -7.87 4.25
CA VAL A 232 -3.97 -8.92 3.30
C VAL A 232 -5.19 -8.50 2.52
N THR A 233 -5.00 -8.35 1.23
CA THR A 233 -6.10 -8.24 0.29
C THR A 233 -6.32 -9.63 -0.32
N ARG A 234 -7.58 -10.06 -0.37
CA ARG A 234 -8.01 -11.44 -0.69
C ARG A 234 -7.79 -11.82 -2.16
#